data_AF-A0A1F4WGA3-F1
#
_entry.id   AF-A0A1F4WGA3-F1
#
_cell.length_a   1.000
_cell.length_b   1.000
_cell.length_c   1.000
_cell.angle_alpha   90.00
_cell.angle_beta   90.00
_cell.angle_gamma   90.00
#
_symmetry.space_group_name_H-M   'P 1'
#
loop_
_entity.id
_entity.type
_entity.pdbx_description
1 polymer ?
#
loop_
_entity_poly.entity_id
_entity_poly.type
_entity_poly.pdbx_seq_one_letter_code
_entity_poly.pdbx_strand_id
1 'polypeptide(L)'
;MIKPYDLGDSLVEHTQRVEIDKLVRQAQKGLKQRLLEAQIEASGLKVALTTSRTRFNGLRAWFVCPICSGRKGVIYTKGQLVGCRTCLGLKYKKQRFKGMAELQSYPTI
;
A
#
# COMPACT_ATOMS: atom_id res chain seq x y z
N MET A 1 45.31 -25.21 -13.66
CA MET A 1 44.08 -24.47 -13.34
C MET A 1 43.14 -24.66 -14.54
N ILE A 2 42.09 -25.45 -14.38
CA ILE A 2 41.11 -25.70 -15.46
C ILE A 2 40.28 -24.42 -15.61
N LYS A 3 40.16 -23.93 -16.84
CA LYS A 3 39.40 -22.73 -17.17
C LYS A 3 37.98 -23.13 -17.63
N PRO A 4 36.98 -22.24 -17.53
CA PRO A 4 35.58 -22.60 -17.81
C PRO A 4 35.34 -23.16 -19.23
N TYR A 5 36.16 -22.77 -20.21
CA TYR A 5 36.08 -23.23 -21.60
C TYR A 5 36.78 -24.57 -21.85
N ASP A 6 37.49 -25.11 -20.87
CA ASP A 6 38.10 -26.44 -20.96
C ASP A 6 37.08 -27.57 -20.66
N LEU A 7 35.84 -27.21 -20.26
CA LEU A 7 34.76 -28.14 -19.88
C LEU A 7 33.76 -28.45 -21.02
N GLY A 8 34.02 -27.97 -22.24
CA GLY A 8 33.09 -28.04 -23.37
C GLY A 8 31.94 -27.02 -23.28
N ASP A 9 31.13 -26.94 -24.33
CA ASP A 9 30.05 -25.96 -24.41
C ASP A 9 28.96 -26.27 -23.35
N SER A 10 28.81 -25.37 -22.38
CA SER A 10 27.74 -25.41 -21.39
C SER A 10 26.57 -24.54 -21.87
N LEU A 11 25.42 -25.17 -22.12
CA LEU A 11 24.20 -24.46 -22.53
C LEU A 11 23.62 -23.65 -21.37
N VAL A 12 23.23 -22.40 -21.63
CA VAL A 12 22.65 -21.48 -20.64
C VAL A 12 21.36 -22.06 -20.04
N GLU A 13 20.62 -22.80 -20.85
CA GLU A 13 19.38 -23.53 -20.51
C GLU A 13 19.58 -24.55 -19.39
N HIS A 14 20.81 -25.06 -19.22
CA HIS A 14 21.17 -26.04 -18.20
C HIS A 14 21.87 -25.41 -16.99
N THR A 15 21.81 -24.08 -16.86
CA THR A 15 22.39 -23.33 -15.74
C THR A 15 21.32 -22.72 -14.86
N GLN A 16 21.63 -22.53 -13.57
CA GLN A 16 20.77 -21.76 -12.69
C GLN A 16 20.88 -20.27 -13.02
N ARG A 17 19.87 -19.72 -13.70
CA ARG A 17 19.77 -18.29 -13.97
C ARG A 17 19.20 -17.55 -12.76
N VAL A 18 20.02 -16.68 -12.18
CA VAL A 18 19.63 -15.81 -11.06
C VAL A 18 19.65 -14.36 -11.55
N GLU A 19 18.48 -13.72 -11.57
CA GLU A 19 18.35 -12.31 -11.96
C GLU A 19 18.18 -11.45 -10.72
N ILE A 20 19.06 -10.45 -10.55
CA ILE A 20 19.03 -9.56 -9.39
C ILE A 20 17.67 -8.85 -9.27
N ASP A 21 17.07 -8.44 -10.39
CA ASP A 21 15.75 -7.81 -10.42
C ASP A 21 14.64 -8.73 -9.88
N LYS A 22 14.71 -10.03 -10.19
CA LYS A 22 13.75 -11.01 -9.70
C LYS A 22 13.90 -11.19 -8.18
N LEU A 23 15.13 -11.28 -7.69
CA LEU A 23 15.43 -11.39 -6.27
C LEU A 23 14.96 -10.14 -5.50
N VAL A 24 15.28 -8.95 -6.00
CA VAL A 24 14.88 -7.67 -5.39
C VAL A 24 13.35 -7.55 -5.33
N ARG A 25 12.65 -7.86 -6.43
CA ARG A 25 11.17 -7.84 -6.46
C ARG A 25 10.56 -8.81 -5.45
N GLN A 26 11.12 -10.02 -5.31
CA GLN A 26 10.64 -11.02 -4.36
C GLN A 26 10.86 -10.58 -2.92
N ALA A 27 12.05 -10.07 -2.60
CA ALA A 27 12.38 -9.57 -1.26
C ALA A 27 11.48 -8.38 -0.86
N GLN A 28 11.30 -7.41 -1.75
CA GLN A 28 10.47 -6.22 -1.50
C GLN A 28 9.00 -6.58 -1.25
N LYS A 29 8.46 -7.58 -1.96
CA LYS A 29 7.04 -7.95 -1.84
C LYS A 29 6.69 -8.44 -0.44
N GLY A 30 7.52 -9.32 0.14
CA GLY A 30 7.29 -9.86 1.49
C GLY A 30 7.51 -8.81 2.58
N LEU A 31 8.60 -8.04 2.46
CA LEU A 31 8.95 -7.01 3.44
C LEU A 31 7.91 -5.89 3.51
N LYS A 32 7.42 -5.43 2.35
CA LYS A 32 6.45 -4.34 2.27
C LYS A 32 5.15 -4.64 3.03
N GLN A 33 4.63 -5.87 2.92
CA GLN A 33 3.40 -6.26 3.62
C GLN A 33 3.59 -6.21 5.14
N ARG A 34 4.68 -6.81 5.65
CA ARG A 34 4.97 -6.85 7.09
C ARG A 34 5.25 -5.47 7.67
N LEU A 35 5.96 -4.61 6.92
CA LEU A 35 6.22 -3.24 7.34
C LEU A 35 4.94 -2.41 7.46
N LEU A 36 3.99 -2.58 6.53
CA LEU A 36 2.70 -1.90 6.60
C LEU A 36 1.89 -2.33 7.82
N GLU A 37 1.86 -3.63 8.11
CA GLU A 37 1.19 -4.17 9.30
C GLU A 37 1.82 -3.62 10.59
N ALA A 38 3.14 -3.64 10.70
CA ALA A 38 3.87 -3.10 11.84
C ALA A 38 3.64 -1.59 12.04
N GLN A 39 3.60 -0.80 10.95
CA GLN A 39 3.32 0.64 11.03
C GLN A 39 1.89 0.93 11.51
N ILE A 40 0.92 0.12 11.10
CA ILE A 40 -0.46 0.27 11.56
C ILE A 40 -0.57 -0.06 13.05
N GLU A 41 0.06 -1.15 13.49
CA GLU A 41 0.10 -1.51 14.91
C GLU A 41 0.77 -0.41 15.74
N ALA A 42 1.91 0.10 15.30
CA ALA A 42 2.61 1.20 15.95
C ALA A 42 1.79 2.51 16.02
N SER A 43 0.88 2.72 15.08
CA SER A 43 -0.04 3.87 15.10
C SER A 43 -1.21 3.72 16.09
N GLY A 44 -1.35 2.54 16.72
CA GLY A 44 -2.46 2.22 17.63
C GLY A 44 -3.81 2.02 16.92
N LEU A 45 -3.82 1.99 15.59
CA LEU A 45 -5.03 1.81 14.80
C LEU A 45 -5.36 0.31 14.66
N LYS A 46 -6.48 -0.12 15.22
CA LYS A 46 -7.00 -1.48 15.02
C LYS A 46 -7.75 -1.60 13.70
N VAL A 47 -7.01 -1.74 12.59
CA VAL A 47 -7.57 -1.87 11.24
C VAL A 47 -6.86 -3.00 10.47
N ALA A 48 -7.65 -3.86 9.82
CA ALA A 48 -7.12 -4.91 8.97
C ALA A 48 -6.72 -4.38 7.58
N LEU A 49 -5.74 -5.06 6.96
CA LEU A 49 -5.30 -4.80 5.60
C LEU A 49 -5.77 -5.90 4.65
N THR A 50 -5.96 -5.53 3.39
CA THR A 50 -6.11 -6.48 2.28
C THR A 50 -5.39 -5.97 1.05
N THR A 51 -5.11 -6.84 0.09
CA THR A 51 -4.42 -6.48 -1.15
C THR A 51 -5.22 -6.87 -2.37
N SER A 52 -5.06 -6.10 -3.45
CA SER A 52 -5.58 -6.47 -4.77
C SER A 52 -4.44 -6.48 -5.79
N ARG A 53 -4.44 -7.47 -6.69
CA ARG A 53 -3.51 -7.51 -7.83
C ARG A 53 -3.82 -6.36 -8.79
N THR A 54 -2.79 -5.67 -9.25
CA THR A 54 -2.88 -4.67 -10.32
C THR A 54 -2.51 -5.29 -11.66
N ARG A 55 -2.87 -4.60 -12.77
CA ARG A 55 -2.63 -5.06 -14.15
C ARG A 55 -1.15 -5.41 -14.44
N PHE A 56 -0.21 -4.81 -13.71
CA PHE A 56 1.23 -4.95 -13.93
C PHE A 56 1.94 -5.73 -12.82
N ASN A 57 1.31 -6.80 -12.31
CA ASN A 57 1.84 -7.63 -11.21
C ASN A 57 2.16 -6.88 -9.90
N GLY A 58 1.65 -5.66 -9.74
CA GLY A 58 1.73 -4.92 -8.49
C GLY A 58 0.68 -5.39 -7.49
N LEU A 59 0.94 -5.14 -6.20
CA LEU A 59 -0.06 -5.27 -5.14
C LEU A 59 -0.44 -3.88 -4.65
N ARG A 60 -1.74 -3.60 -4.66
CA ARG A 60 -2.30 -2.39 -4.03
C ARG A 60 -2.89 -2.78 -2.68
N ALA A 61 -2.37 -2.16 -1.62
CA ALA A 61 -2.88 -2.32 -0.26
C ALA A 61 -4.14 -1.46 -0.06
N TRP A 62 -5.05 -1.99 0.76
CA TRP A 62 -6.30 -1.36 1.15
C TRP A 62 -6.53 -1.57 2.64
N PHE A 63 -7.08 -0.57 3.31
CA PHE A 63 -7.70 -0.76 4.61
C PHE A 63 -9.04 -1.47 4.46
N VAL A 64 -9.34 -2.36 5.39
CA VAL A 64 -10.69 -2.93 5.56
C VAL A 64 -11.40 -2.09 6.61
N CYS A 65 -12.49 -1.42 6.22
CA CYS A 65 -13.26 -0.63 7.17
C CYS A 65 -13.89 -1.54 8.24
N PRO A 66 -13.69 -1.29 9.54
CA PRO A 66 -14.23 -2.15 10.60
C PRO A 66 -15.76 -2.08 10.73
N ILE A 67 -16.41 -1.09 10.10
CA ILE A 67 -17.87 -0.89 10.19
C ILE A 67 -18.60 -1.52 9.00
N CYS A 68 -18.09 -1.35 7.77
CA CYS A 68 -18.77 -1.84 6.56
C CYS A 68 -18.02 -2.95 5.81
N SER A 69 -16.88 -3.41 6.35
CA SER A 69 -15.97 -4.40 5.73
C SER A 69 -15.47 -4.03 4.32
N GLY A 70 -15.76 -2.82 3.84
CA GLY A 70 -15.37 -2.37 2.53
C GLY A 70 -13.89 -2.00 2.44
N ARG A 71 -13.30 -2.22 1.27
CA ARG A 71 -11.93 -1.80 0.93
C ARG A 71 -11.86 -0.28 0.74
N LYS A 72 -10.97 0.39 1.47
CA LYS A 72 -10.79 1.85 1.46
C LYS A 72 -9.32 2.22 1.37
N GLY A 73 -9.00 3.26 0.60
CA GLY A 73 -7.64 3.79 0.52
C GLY A 73 -7.27 4.67 1.71
N VAL A 74 -8.27 5.15 2.46
CA VAL A 74 -8.11 6.01 3.63
C VAL A 74 -9.11 5.58 4.70
N ILE A 75 -8.65 5.47 5.93
CA ILE A 75 -9.47 5.29 7.14
C ILE A 75 -9.37 6.56 7.98
N TYR A 76 -10.39 6.87 8.77
CA TYR A 76 -10.46 8.06 9.59
C TYR A 76 -10.74 7.68 11.04
N THR A 77 -10.32 8.56 11.95
CA THR A 77 -10.65 8.49 13.38
C THR A 77 -11.57 9.65 13.75
N LYS A 78 -12.57 9.38 14.60
CA LYS A 78 -13.47 10.39 15.18
C LYS A 78 -13.69 10.04 16.64
N GLY A 79 -12.91 10.68 17.53
CA GLY A 79 -12.79 10.25 18.92
C GLY A 79 -12.19 8.84 18.97
N GLN A 80 -12.88 7.91 19.63
CA GLN A 80 -12.46 6.49 19.71
C GLN A 80 -12.93 5.65 18.52
N LEU A 81 -13.74 6.20 17.61
CA LEU A 81 -14.25 5.46 16.47
C LEU A 81 -13.26 5.47 15.30
N VAL A 82 -13.04 4.31 14.70
CA VAL A 82 -12.26 4.15 13.47
C VAL A 82 -13.18 3.67 12.36
N GLY A 83 -13.15 4.31 11.19
CA GLY A 83 -14.07 3.97 10.11
C GLY A 83 -13.80 4.69 8.80
N CYS A 84 -14.51 4.30 7.75
CA CYS A 84 -14.43 5.01 6.48
C CYS A 84 -15.19 6.34 6.55
N ARG A 85 -14.92 7.24 5.58
CA ARG A 85 -15.59 8.55 5.46
C ARG A 85 -17.11 8.45 5.64
N THR A 86 -17.74 7.53 4.90
CA THR A 86 -19.20 7.38 4.89
C THR A 86 -19.72 6.84 6.21
N CYS A 87 -19.07 5.82 6.80
CA CYS A 87 -19.47 5.24 8.08
C CYS A 87 -19.35 6.23 9.23
N LEU A 88 -18.39 7.15 9.18
CA LEU A 88 -18.23 8.20 10.18
C LEU A 88 -19.02 9.49 9.87
N GLY A 89 -19.82 9.49 8.79
CA GLY A 89 -20.64 10.64 8.38
C GLY A 89 -19.81 11.88 7.99
N LEU A 90 -18.56 11.71 7.57
CA LEU A 90 -17.65 12.82 7.27
C LEU A 90 -17.98 13.41 5.89
N LYS A 91 -18.19 14.73 5.85
CA LYS A 91 -18.41 15.49 4.61
C LYS A 91 -17.16 16.28 4.24
N TYR A 92 -16.91 16.47 2.94
CA TYR A 92 -15.85 17.37 2.51
C TYR A 92 -16.26 18.83 2.76
N LYS A 93 -15.32 19.71 3.09
CA LYS A 93 -15.59 21.15 3.29
C LYS A 93 -16.41 21.75 2.15
N LYS A 94 -16.00 21.51 0.89
CA LYS A 94 -16.72 21.94 -0.32
C LYS A 94 -18.18 21.49 -0.44
N GLN A 95 -18.56 20.39 0.23
CA GLN A 95 -19.95 19.92 0.26
C GLN A 95 -20.77 20.60 1.35
N ARG A 96 -20.11 21.07 2.42
CA ARG A 96 -20.77 21.78 3.52
C ARG A 96 -21.08 23.23 3.14
N PHE A 97 -20.21 23.88 2.38
CA PHE A 97 -20.34 25.29 2.01
C PHE A 97 -20.88 25.53 0.59
N LYS A 98 -21.47 24.50 -0.06
CA LYS A 98 -22.05 24.65 -1.39
C LYS A 98 -23.18 25.70 -1.34
N GLY A 99 -22.97 26.86 -1.96
CA GLY A 99 -23.92 27.98 -1.96
C GLY A 99 -23.72 29.00 -0.83
N MET A 100 -22.66 28.86 -0.02
CA MET A 100 -22.28 29.86 0.99
C MET A 100 -21.02 30.58 0.51
N ALA A 101 -20.96 31.91 0.64
CA ALA A 101 -19.73 32.66 0.42
C ALA A 101 -18.68 32.19 1.43
N GLU A 102 -17.60 31.56 0.96
CA GLU A 102 -16.47 31.23 1.83
C GLU A 102 -15.83 32.54 2.28
N LEU A 103 -15.91 32.85 3.58
CA LEU A 103 -15.11 33.92 4.16
C LEU A 103 -13.63 33.52 4.03
N GLN A 104 -12.96 34.03 3.00
CA GLN A 104 -11.51 33.93 2.85
C GLN A 104 -10.85 34.75 3.97
N SER A 105 -10.56 34.13 5.10
CA SER A 105 -9.49 34.60 5.99
C SER A 105 -8.20 33.91 5.56
N TYR A 106 -7.52 34.47 4.57
CA TYR A 106 -6.11 34.16 4.31
C TYR A 106 -5.27 35.04 5.24
N PRO A 107 -4.46 34.49 6.16
CA PRO A 107 -3.25 35.19 6.55
C PRO A 107 -2.26 35.04 5.40
N THR A 108 -1.92 36.17 4.79
CA THR A 108 -0.76 36.31 3.90
C THR A 108 0.49 35.95 4.71
N ILE A 109 1.28 34.97 4.24
CA ILE A 109 2.70 34.86 4.59
C ILE A 109 3.45 35.66 3.52
#